data_AF-A0A947SLX7-F1
#
_entry.id   AF-A0A947SLX7-F1
#
_cell.length_a   1.000
_cell.length_b   1.000
_cell.length_c   1.000
_cell.angle_alpha   90.00
_cell.angle_beta   90.00
_cell.angle_gamma   90.00
#
_symmetry.space_group_name_H-M   'P 1'
#
loop_
_entity.id
_entity.type
_entity.pdbx_description
1 polymer ?
#
loop_
_entity_poly.entity_id
_entity_poly.type
_entity_poly.pdbx_seq_one_letter_code
_entity_poly.pdbx_strand_id
1 'polypeptide(L)'
;MCKELIWKNILGSKKEKIFVAMSGGVDSSVAAALLKKKGYDVSGVFIRGFYPEGAPCTWREERRDAMRVAAILDIPFYTFDFSRQYKKHVIDYMIKEYKEGRTPNPDIMCNKY
;
A
#
# COMPACT_ATOMS: atom_id res chain seq x y z
N MET A 1 25.77 -1.98 -38.08
CA MET A 1 25.47 -2.29 -36.67
C MET A 1 25.37 -1.03 -35.76
N CYS A 2 24.96 0.15 -36.27
CA CYS A 2 24.81 1.37 -35.46
C CYS A 2 23.45 2.07 -35.58
N LYS A 3 22.51 1.55 -36.38
CA LYS A 3 21.19 2.18 -36.56
C LYS A 3 20.11 1.65 -35.60
N GLU A 4 20.26 0.45 -35.05
CA GLU A 4 19.28 -0.14 -34.11
C GLU A 4 19.35 0.43 -32.68
N LEU A 5 20.49 1.02 -32.28
CA LEU A 5 20.69 1.58 -30.94
C LEU A 5 20.07 2.97 -30.76
N ILE A 6 19.80 3.70 -31.84
CA ILE A 6 19.29 5.08 -31.78
C ILE A 6 17.77 5.08 -31.53
N TRP A 7 17.06 4.07 -32.03
CA TRP A 7 15.59 4.03 -31.95
C TRP A 7 15.04 3.54 -30.60
N LYS A 8 15.81 2.76 -29.82
CA LYS A 8 15.40 2.33 -28.47
C LYS A 8 15.36 3.46 -27.44
N ASN A 9 15.95 4.62 -27.73
CA ASN A 9 16.06 5.76 -26.81
C ASN A 9 15.18 6.97 -27.16
N ILE A 10 14.44 6.94 -28.28
CA ILE A 10 13.60 8.08 -28.71
C ILE A 10 12.15 7.95 -28.21
N LEU A 11 11.70 6.73 -27.89
CA LEU A 11 10.46 6.47 -27.17
C LEU A 11 10.84 5.70 -25.91
N GLY A 12 11.18 6.41 -24.84
CA GLY A 12 11.41 5.79 -23.54
C GLY A 12 10.22 4.88 -23.24
N SER A 13 10.45 3.57 -23.16
CA SER A 13 9.39 2.60 -22.88
C SER A 13 8.63 3.09 -21.66
N LYS A 14 7.33 3.34 -21.79
CA LYS A 14 6.50 3.86 -20.70
C LYS A 14 6.70 2.97 -19.49
N LYS A 15 7.40 3.47 -18.48
CA LYS A 15 7.65 2.72 -17.25
C LYS A 15 6.30 2.35 -16.66
N GLU A 16 6.09 1.06 -16.40
CA GLU A 16 4.87 0.62 -15.74
C GLU A 16 4.78 1.32 -14.38
N LYS A 17 3.61 1.93 -14.13
CA LYS A 17 3.33 2.66 -12.90
C LYS A 17 2.82 1.70 -11.86
N ILE A 18 3.51 1.61 -10.73
CA ILE A 18 3.19 0.68 -9.65
C ILE A 18 2.94 1.45 -8.37
N PHE A 19 1.76 1.24 -7.79
CA PHE A 19 1.47 1.66 -6.43
C PHE A 19 1.82 0.53 -5.46
N VAL A 20 2.66 0.83 -4.47
CA VAL A 20 2.98 -0.12 -3.40
C VAL A 20 2.23 0.32 -2.15
N ALA A 21 1.34 -0.54 -1.64
CA ALA A 21 0.74 -0.34 -0.34
C ALA A 21 1.82 -0.49 0.75
N MET A 22 2.20 0.61 1.37
CA MET A 22 3.25 0.67 2.38
C MET A 22 2.62 0.80 3.77
N SER A 23 2.75 -0.24 4.59
CA SER A 23 2.21 -0.28 5.95
C SER A 23 3.09 0.40 6.99
N GLY A 24 4.33 0.76 6.62
CA GLY A 24 5.38 1.17 7.55
C GLY A 24 6.29 0.02 7.99
N GLY A 25 5.91 -1.23 7.65
CA GLY A 25 6.74 -2.41 7.89
C GLY A 25 7.88 -2.60 6.88
N VAL A 26 8.81 -3.49 7.24
CA VAL A 26 10.02 -3.79 6.45
C VAL A 26 9.67 -4.42 5.09
N ASP A 27 8.71 -5.34 5.04
CA ASP A 27 8.39 -6.07 3.80
C ASP A 27 7.95 -5.14 2.68
N SER A 28 7.00 -4.23 2.98
CA SER A 28 6.52 -3.24 2.01
C SER A 28 7.60 -2.23 1.60
N SER A 29 8.51 -1.91 2.53
CA SER A 29 9.64 -1.02 2.30
C SER A 29 10.64 -1.63 1.32
N VAL A 30 11.02 -2.90 1.55
CA VAL A 30 11.93 -3.63 0.68
C VAL A 30 11.28 -3.89 -0.68
N ALA A 31 9.98 -4.20 -0.73
CA ALA A 31 9.25 -4.36 -1.99
C ALA A 31 9.31 -3.09 -2.86
N ALA A 32 9.05 -1.92 -2.26
CA ALA A 32 9.16 -0.63 -2.95
C ALA A 32 10.59 -0.36 -3.45
N ALA A 33 11.60 -0.63 -2.62
CA ALA A 33 13.01 -0.46 -2.98
C ALA A 33 13.43 -1.36 -4.16
N LEU A 34 13.01 -2.63 -4.14
CA LEU A 34 13.29 -3.58 -5.22
C LEU A 34 12.64 -3.18 -6.54
N LEU A 35 11.39 -2.70 -6.50
CA LEU A 35 10.69 -2.21 -7.69
C LEU A 35 11.35 -0.94 -8.25
N LYS A 36 11.73 0.02 -7.39
CA LYS A 36 12.49 1.20 -7.83
C LYS A 36 13.82 0.81 -8.46
N LYS A 37 14.56 -0.13 -7.85
CA LYS A 37 15.84 -0.65 -8.38
C LYS A 37 15.68 -1.31 -9.75
N LYS A 38 14.56 -1.95 -10.02
CA LYS A 38 14.22 -2.54 -11.33
C LYS A 38 13.80 -1.49 -12.39
N GLY A 39 13.69 -0.21 -12.00
CA GLY A 39 13.44 0.90 -12.91
C GLY A 39 11.97 1.26 -13.13
N TYR A 40 11.04 0.71 -12.36
CA TYR A 40 9.61 1.02 -12.42
C TYR A 40 9.29 2.45 -11.94
N ASP A 41 8.14 2.99 -12.36
CA ASP A 41 7.57 4.23 -11.82
C ASP A 41 6.77 3.89 -10.55
N VAL A 42 7.44 3.95 -9.39
CA VAL A 42 6.88 3.50 -8.11
C VAL A 42 6.32 4.68 -7.32
N SER A 43 5.12 4.51 -6.76
CA SER A 43 4.53 5.41 -5.77
C SER A 43 4.12 4.63 -4.52
N GLY A 44 4.50 5.12 -3.34
CA GLY A 44 4.06 4.57 -2.06
C GLY A 44 2.65 5.03 -1.71
N VAL A 45 1.85 4.15 -1.12
CA VAL A 45 0.50 4.45 -0.65
C VAL A 45 0.31 3.90 0.75
N PHE A 46 -0.08 4.75 1.69
CA PHE A 46 -0.56 4.29 3.00
C PHE A 46 -2.08 4.19 2.98
N ILE A 47 -2.62 3.04 3.35
CA ILE A 47 -4.06 2.81 3.48
C ILE A 47 -4.46 3.05 4.93
N ARG A 48 -5.27 4.07 5.17
CA ARG A 48 -5.90 4.29 6.48
C ARG A 48 -7.15 3.41 6.58
N GLY A 49 -7.06 2.36 7.40
CA GLY A 49 -8.17 1.50 7.78
C GLY A 49 -9.12 2.14 8.81
N PHE A 50 -9.97 1.31 9.42
CA PHE A 50 -10.89 1.75 10.48
C PHE A 50 -10.19 1.79 11.84
N TYR A 51 -10.44 2.85 12.61
CA TYR A 51 -10.01 3.00 14.00
C TYR A 51 -11.21 3.42 14.85
N PRO A 52 -11.60 2.63 15.87
CA PRO A 52 -12.72 2.99 16.74
C PRO A 52 -12.38 4.20 17.60
N GLU A 53 -13.40 4.98 17.95
CA GLU A 53 -13.26 6.12 18.86
C GLU A 53 -12.73 5.64 20.23
N GLY A 54 -11.76 6.36 20.78
CA GLY A 54 -11.14 6.03 22.06
C GLY A 54 -10.00 4.99 21.99
N ALA A 55 -9.75 4.36 20.84
CA ALA A 55 -8.59 3.48 20.68
C ALA A 55 -7.28 4.28 20.50
N PRO A 56 -6.13 3.74 20.96
CA PRO A 56 -4.82 4.34 20.71
C PRO A 56 -4.59 4.58 19.21
N CYS A 57 -4.09 5.77 18.87
CA CYS A 57 -3.88 6.16 17.48
C CYS A 57 -2.51 5.68 16.97
N THR A 58 -2.43 4.42 16.53
CA THR A 58 -1.17 3.81 16.06
C THR A 58 -0.86 4.13 14.60
N TRP A 59 -1.87 4.22 13.73
CA TRP A 59 -1.65 4.41 12.29
C TRP A 59 -0.87 5.68 11.91
N ARG A 60 -0.87 6.71 12.77
CA ARG A 60 -0.12 7.93 12.49
C ARG A 60 1.38 7.69 12.54
N GLU A 61 1.85 6.80 13.41
CA GLU A 61 3.26 6.42 13.53
C GLU A 61 3.65 5.51 12.37
N GLU A 62 2.86 4.49 12.10
CA GLU A 62 3.03 3.58 10.95
C GLU A 62 3.09 4.35 9.62
N ARG A 63 2.20 5.32 9.43
CA ARG A 63 2.22 6.22 8.27
C ARG A 63 3.48 7.06 8.21
N ARG A 64 3.99 7.54 9.36
CA ARG A 64 5.25 8.32 9.39
C ARG A 64 6.42 7.44 9.00
N ASP A 65 6.45 6.17 9.41
CA ASP A 65 7.50 5.24 9.01
C ASP A 65 7.45 4.95 7.51
N ALA A 66 6.26 4.68 6.96
CA ALA A 66 6.08 4.53 5.51
C ALA A 66 6.53 5.79 4.74
N MET A 67 6.20 6.98 5.26
CA MET A 67 6.59 8.26 4.67
C MET A 67 8.10 8.49 4.71
N ARG A 68 8.78 8.11 5.81
CA ARG A 68 10.26 8.19 5.91
C ARG A 68 10.93 7.30 4.87
N VAL A 69 10.45 6.07 4.71
CA VAL A 69 10.97 5.15 3.70
C VAL A 69 10.73 5.70 2.30
N ALA A 70 9.53 6.20 2.00
CA ALA A 70 9.25 6.81 0.69
C ALA A 70 10.15 8.01 0.40
N ALA A 71 10.48 8.83 1.40
CA ALA A 71 11.41 9.94 1.28
C ALA A 71 12.85 9.46 1.01
N ILE A 72 13.34 8.45 1.74
CA ILE A 72 14.67 7.84 1.50
C ILE A 72 14.75 7.24 0.10
N LEU A 73 13.68 6.57 -0.33
CA LEU A 73 13.57 5.98 -1.65
C LEU A 73 13.31 7.03 -2.72
N ASP A 74 13.06 8.30 -2.41
CA ASP A 74 12.69 9.35 -3.37
C ASP A 74 11.56 8.90 -4.31
N ILE A 75 10.42 8.53 -3.73
CA ILE A 75 9.19 8.16 -4.44
C ILE A 75 8.00 8.98 -3.93
N PRO A 76 6.99 9.28 -4.78
CA PRO A 76 5.75 9.91 -4.34
C PRO A 76 5.06 9.08 -3.26
N PHE A 77 4.42 9.75 -2.30
CA PHE A 77 3.73 9.11 -1.19
C PHE A 77 2.32 9.67 -1.00
N TYR A 78 1.32 8.79 -1.01
CA TYR A 78 -0.08 9.15 -0.87
C TYR A 78 -0.70 8.49 0.36
N THR A 79 -1.84 9.02 0.80
CA THR A 79 -2.65 8.39 1.84
C THR A 79 -4.08 8.25 1.33
N PHE A 80 -4.59 7.02 1.33
CA PHE A 80 -5.97 6.74 0.95
C PHE A 80 -6.77 6.38 2.19
N ASP A 81 -7.89 7.08 2.39
CA ASP A 81 -8.80 6.82 3.49
C ASP A 81 -9.86 5.81 3.05
N PHE A 82 -9.70 4.56 3.51
CA PHE A 82 -10.64 3.48 3.30
C PHE A 82 -11.35 3.09 4.61
N SER A 83 -11.33 3.96 5.62
CA SER A 83 -11.89 3.65 6.95
C SER A 83 -13.35 3.24 6.92
N ARG A 84 -14.18 3.86 6.06
CA ARG A 84 -15.59 3.52 5.90
C ARG A 84 -15.78 2.15 5.25
N GLN A 85 -15.03 1.87 4.19
CA GLN A 85 -15.08 0.60 3.46
C GLN A 85 -14.58 -0.54 4.35
N TYR A 86 -13.45 -0.33 5.04
CA TYR A 86 -12.88 -1.29 5.97
C TYR A 86 -13.85 -1.60 7.12
N LYS A 87 -14.49 -0.57 7.69
CA LYS A 87 -15.52 -0.79 8.72
C LYS A 87 -16.66 -1.66 8.18
N LYS A 88 -17.23 -1.30 7.04
CA LYS A 88 -18.39 -1.99 6.46
C LYS A 88 -18.09 -3.44 6.05
N HIS A 89 -16.96 -3.67 5.40
CA HIS A 89 -16.67 -4.94 4.75
C HIS A 89 -15.83 -5.90 5.61
N VAL A 90 -15.07 -5.38 6.57
CA VAL A 90 -14.18 -6.19 7.43
C VAL A 90 -14.70 -6.22 8.87
N ILE A 91 -14.89 -5.05 9.51
CA ILE A 91 -15.26 -4.98 10.93
C ILE A 91 -16.69 -5.42 11.18
N ASP A 92 -17.66 -4.90 10.41
CA ASP A 92 -19.07 -5.25 10.58
C ASP A 92 -19.31 -6.73 10.25
N TYR A 93 -18.58 -7.29 9.27
CA TYR A 93 -18.52 -8.73 9.01
C TYR A 93 -18.00 -9.50 10.23
N MET A 94 -16.83 -9.13 10.75
CA MET A 94 -16.20 -9.80 11.88
C MET A 94 -17.13 -9.82 13.10
N ILE A 95 -17.74 -8.69 13.44
CA ILE A 95 -18.68 -8.57 14.56
C ILE A 95 -19.91 -9.47 14.34
N LYS A 96 -20.46 -9.51 13.13
CA LYS A 96 -21.61 -10.37 12.80
C LYS A 96 -21.27 -11.84 12.99
N GLU A 97 -20.14 -12.32 12.48
CA GLU A 97 -19.74 -13.72 12.59
C GLU A 97 -19.51 -14.15 14.04
N TYR A 98 -18.88 -13.29 14.85
CA TYR A 98 -18.73 -13.55 16.28
C TYR A 98 -20.07 -13.62 17.02
N LYS A 99 -21.04 -12.75 16.69
CA LYS A 99 -22.39 -12.82 17.26
C LYS A 99 -23.11 -14.13 16.94
N GLU A 100 -22.77 -14.75 15.82
CA GLU A 100 -23.31 -16.05 15.40
C GLU A 100 -22.49 -17.24 15.92
N GLY A 101 -21.52 -17.00 16.82
CA GLY A 101 -20.70 -18.05 17.44
C GLY A 101 -19.63 -18.64 16.54
N ARG A 102 -19.30 -17.97 15.42
CA ARG A 102 -18.24 -18.39 14.48
C ARG A 102 -16.94 -17.64 14.75
N THR A 103 -15.84 -18.19 14.22
CA THR A 103 -14.51 -17.55 14.25
C THR A 103 -14.20 -17.00 12.85
N PRO A 104 -14.43 -15.71 12.57
CA PRO A 104 -14.13 -15.10 11.28
C PRO A 104 -12.63 -14.91 11.03
N ASN A 105 -12.25 -14.82 9.75
CA ASN A 105 -10.93 -14.33 9.34
C ASN A 105 -11.09 -12.96 8.63
N PRO A 106 -10.83 -11.83 9.34
CA PRO A 106 -10.98 -10.50 8.77
C PRO A 106 -9.93 -10.18 7.69
N ASP A 107 -8.74 -10.80 7.73
CA ASP A 107 -7.65 -10.49 6.81
C ASP A 107 -7.96 -10.95 5.37
N ILE A 108 -8.70 -12.05 5.22
CA ILE A 108 -9.22 -12.48 3.92
C ILE A 108 -10.17 -11.43 3.34
N MET A 109 -11.00 -10.81 4.19
CA MET A 109 -11.93 -9.78 3.76
C MET A 109 -11.21 -8.47 3.46
N CYS A 110 -10.16 -8.12 4.22
CA CYS A 110 -9.31 -6.97 3.96
C CYS A 110 -8.67 -7.01 2.56
N ASN A 111 -8.22 -8.18 2.10
CA ASN A 111 -7.59 -8.31 0.78
C ASN A 111 -8.60 -8.32 -0.38
N LYS A 112 -9.87 -8.62 -0.10
CA LYS A 112 -10.91 -8.80 -1.12
C LYS A 112 -11.61 -7.49 -1.53
N TYR A 113 -11.71 -6.52 -0.62
CA TYR A 113 -12.50 -5.29 -0.78
C TYR A 113 -11.64 -4.04 -0.67
#